data_AF-A0A9E3BPI7-F1
#
_entry.id   AF-A0A9E3BPI7-F1
#
_cell.length_a   1.000
_cell.length_b   1.000
_cell.length_c   1.000
_cell.angle_alpha   90.00
_cell.angle_beta   90.00
_cell.angle_gamma   90.00
#
_symmetry.space_group_name_H-M   'P 1'
#
loop_
_entity.id
_entity.type
_entity.pdbx_description
1 polymer ?
#
loop_
_entity_poly.entity_id
_entity_poly.type
_entity_poly.pdbx_seq_one_letter_code
_entity_poly.pdbx_strand_id
1 'polypeptide(L)'
;RDACFPFVRRELEAMPNLRAIVALGGYAWTQALRVLREMGYPVPTPAPKFGHAVEVAVGPSLTLIGSYHPSQQNTFTGRLTPEMLDRVFAAARRAIG
;
A
#
# COMPACT_ATOMS: atom_id res chain seq x y z
N ARG A 1 -6.64 0.21 -17.08
CA ARG A 1 -5.78 -0.16 -15.92
C ARG A 1 -4.38 -0.50 -16.39
N ASP A 2 -4.26 -1.32 -17.43
CA ASP A 2 -2.96 -1.85 -17.89
C ASP A 2 -2.09 -0.81 -18.60
N ALA A 3 -2.68 0.24 -19.20
CA ALA A 3 -1.92 1.33 -19.82
C ALA A 3 -0.96 2.03 -18.83
N CYS A 4 -1.34 2.17 -17.57
CA CYS A 4 -0.49 2.81 -16.54
C CYS A 4 0.44 1.82 -15.82
N PHE A 5 0.20 0.51 -15.97
CA PHE A 5 0.92 -0.53 -15.23
C PHE A 5 2.44 -0.53 -15.48
N PRO A 6 2.94 -0.33 -16.72
CA PRO A 6 4.37 -0.23 -16.97
C PRO A 6 5.06 0.94 -16.28
N PHE A 7 4.33 2.00 -15.91
CA PHE A 7 4.90 3.16 -15.21
C PHE A 7 5.12 2.85 -13.73
N VAL A 8 4.10 2.31 -13.04
CA VAL A 8 4.25 1.94 -11.62
C VAL A 8 5.30 0.85 -11.42
N ARG A 9 5.41 -0.13 -12.34
CA ARG A 9 6.47 -1.15 -12.27
C ARG A 9 7.85 -0.51 -12.33
N ARG A 10 8.09 0.37 -13.32
CA ARG A 10 9.38 1.08 -13.48
C ARG A 10 9.71 1.97 -12.29
N GLU A 11 8.71 2.62 -11.71
CA GLU A 11 8.87 3.44 -10.52
C GLU A 11 9.32 2.60 -9.31
N LEU A 12 8.71 1.43 -9.09
CA LEU A 12 9.14 0.50 -8.03
C LEU A 12 10.53 -0.10 -8.30
N GLU A 13 10.85 -0.45 -9.56
CA GLU A 13 12.18 -0.92 -9.95
C GLU A 13 13.27 0.13 -9.69
N ALA A 14 12.94 1.42 -9.82
CA ALA A 14 13.85 2.53 -9.57
C ALA A 14 14.05 2.83 -8.06
N MET A 15 13.34 2.15 -7.16
CA MET A 15 13.44 2.32 -5.71
C MET A 15 14.10 1.11 -5.02
N PRO A 16 15.44 0.94 -5.13
CA PRO A 16 16.13 -0.25 -4.60
C PRO A 16 16.05 -0.38 -3.08
N ASN A 17 15.77 0.72 -2.37
CA ASN A 17 15.65 0.77 -0.91
C ASN A 17 14.17 0.86 -0.46
N LEU A 18 13.22 0.45 -1.30
CA LEU A 18 11.80 0.46 -0.96
C LEU A 18 11.52 -0.49 0.20
N ARG A 19 11.02 0.06 1.32
CA ARG A 19 10.74 -0.70 2.54
C ARG A 19 9.29 -0.63 3.01
N ALA A 20 8.53 0.37 2.56
CA ALA A 20 7.11 0.49 2.86
C ALA A 20 6.34 1.06 1.67
N ILE A 21 5.14 0.52 1.42
CA ILE A 21 4.16 1.07 0.47
C ILE A 21 2.87 1.34 1.23
N VAL A 22 2.35 2.57 1.16
CA VAL A 22 1.02 2.90 1.68
C VAL A 22 0.01 2.91 0.52
N ALA A 23 -0.91 1.96 0.52
CA ALA A 23 -1.97 1.85 -0.47
C ALA A 23 -3.23 2.63 -0.03
N LEU A 24 -3.52 3.72 -0.74
CA LEU A 24 -4.68 4.58 -0.48
C LEU A 24 -5.93 4.03 -1.20
N GLY A 25 -6.73 3.27 -0.46
CA GLY A 25 -7.96 2.65 -0.92
C GLY A 25 -7.77 1.24 -1.50
N GLY A 26 -8.88 0.50 -1.60
CA GLY A 26 -8.88 -0.89 -2.05
C GLY A 26 -8.36 -1.07 -3.48
N TYR A 27 -8.54 -0.07 -4.35
CA TYR A 27 -8.00 -0.12 -5.69
C TYR A 27 -6.47 -0.11 -5.71
N ALA A 28 -5.85 0.85 -5.00
CA ALA A 28 -4.40 0.93 -4.85
C ALA A 28 -3.85 -0.35 -4.20
N TRP A 29 -4.54 -0.90 -3.21
CA TRP A 29 -4.18 -2.16 -2.56
C TRP A 29 -4.12 -3.33 -3.55
N THR A 30 -5.17 -3.52 -4.35
CA THR A 30 -5.21 -4.60 -5.34
C THR A 30 -4.12 -4.43 -6.40
N GLN A 31 -3.86 -3.21 -6.88
CA GLN A 31 -2.81 -2.97 -7.87
C GLN A 31 -1.41 -3.12 -7.28
N ALA A 32 -1.17 -2.71 -6.02
CA ALA A 32 0.09 -2.92 -5.33
C ALA A 32 0.40 -4.42 -5.17
N LEU A 33 -0.56 -5.23 -4.72
CA LEU A 33 -0.40 -6.68 -4.64
C LEU A 33 -0.15 -7.32 -6.01
N ARG A 34 -0.79 -6.81 -7.07
CA ARG A 34 -0.58 -7.28 -8.44
C ARG A 34 0.85 -6.99 -8.91
N VAL A 35 1.29 -5.72 -8.85
CA VAL A 35 2.61 -5.33 -9.36
C VAL A 35 3.73 -6.02 -8.56
N LEU A 36 3.60 -6.13 -7.24
CA LEU A 36 4.56 -6.85 -6.40
C LEU A 36 4.65 -8.32 -6.79
N ARG A 37 3.51 -8.99 -7.01
CA ARG A 37 3.50 -10.39 -7.48
C ARG A 37 4.16 -10.55 -8.85
N GLU A 38 3.86 -9.66 -9.80
CA GLU A 38 4.48 -9.68 -11.13
C GLU A 38 5.99 -9.38 -11.10
N MET A 39 6.45 -8.58 -10.13
CA MET A 39 7.87 -8.32 -9.88
C MET A 39 8.57 -9.44 -9.10
N GLY A 40 7.88 -10.55 -8.79
CA GLY A 40 8.45 -11.70 -8.10
C GLY A 40 8.54 -11.58 -6.58
N TYR A 41 7.92 -10.56 -5.97
CA TYR A 41 7.83 -10.48 -4.52
C TYR A 41 6.92 -11.60 -3.96
N PRO A 42 7.23 -12.15 -2.77
CA PRO A 42 6.49 -13.25 -2.17
C PRO A 42 5.18 -12.76 -1.52
N VAL A 43 4.22 -12.36 -2.35
CA VAL A 43 2.90 -11.92 -1.90
C VAL A 43 2.11 -13.11 -1.34
N PRO A 44 1.51 -13.01 -0.13
CA PRO A 44 0.75 -14.11 0.48
C PRO A 44 -0.37 -14.66 -0.40
N THR A 45 -0.65 -15.96 -0.23
CA THR A 45 -1.75 -16.69 -0.87
C THR A 45 -2.57 -17.42 0.20
N PRO A 46 -3.89 -17.17 0.31
CA PRO A 46 -4.69 -16.26 -0.51
C PRO A 46 -4.28 -14.79 -0.38
N ALA A 47 -4.58 -13.99 -1.40
CA ALA A 47 -4.22 -12.57 -1.41
C ALA A 47 -4.86 -11.86 -0.20
N PRO A 48 -4.09 -11.06 0.56
CA PRO A 48 -4.61 -10.33 1.72
C PRO A 48 -5.75 -9.39 1.35
N LYS A 49 -6.77 -9.33 2.20
CA LYS A 49 -7.91 -8.42 2.04
C LYS A 49 -7.52 -7.00 2.43
N PHE A 50 -8.07 -6.03 1.71
CA PHE A 50 -7.88 -4.61 2.03
C PHE A 50 -8.59 -4.24 3.35
N GLY A 51 -7.93 -3.39 4.14
CA GLY A 51 -8.51 -2.69 5.28
C GLY A 51 -7.66 -1.48 5.65
N HIS A 52 -8.24 -0.52 6.39
CA HIS A 52 -7.47 0.60 6.92
C HIS A 52 -6.58 0.13 8.07
N ALA A 53 -5.34 0.61 8.10
CA ALA A 53 -4.27 0.20 9.01
C ALA A 53 -3.93 -1.31 8.96
N VAL A 54 -4.32 -2.02 7.90
CA VAL A 54 -3.86 -3.40 7.68
C VAL A 54 -2.42 -3.35 7.18
N GLU A 55 -1.53 -4.05 7.88
CA GLU A 55 -0.13 -4.20 7.51
C GLU A 55 0.13 -5.63 7.02
N VAL A 56 0.82 -5.77 5.90
CA VAL A 56 1.20 -7.06 5.31
C VAL A 56 2.68 -7.04 5.00
N ALA A 57 3.43 -7.97 5.57
CA ALA A 57 4.80 -8.22 5.16
C ALA A 57 4.80 -8.88 3.78
N VAL A 58 5.55 -8.28 2.84
CA VAL A 58 5.76 -8.79 1.48
C VAL A 58 7.24 -9.14 1.35
N GLY A 59 7.60 -10.32 1.83
CA GLY A 59 9.01 -10.72 1.95
C GLY A 59 9.69 -10.10 3.18
N PRO A 60 11.03 -10.13 3.25
CA PRO A 60 11.77 -9.81 4.47
C PRO A 60 11.90 -8.31 4.75
N SER A 61 11.77 -7.44 3.73
CA SER A 61 12.16 -6.02 3.84
C SER A 61 11.08 -5.02 3.43
N LEU A 62 9.93 -5.49 2.92
CA LEU A 62 8.87 -4.63 2.41
C LEU A 62 7.56 -4.85 3.17
N THR A 63 6.96 -3.77 3.67
CA THR A 63 5.62 -3.78 4.27
C THR A 63 4.62 -3.03 3.37
N LEU A 64 3.51 -3.68 3.03
CA LEU A 64 2.35 -3.04 2.39
C LEU A 64 1.33 -2.65 3.47
N ILE A 65 0.93 -1.38 3.49
CA ILE A 65 0.02 -0.83 4.49
C ILE A 65 -1.21 -0.28 3.80
N GLY A 66 -2.40 -0.73 4.21
CA GLY A 66 -3.67 -0.25 3.69
C GLY A 66 -4.15 1.00 4.43
N SER A 67 -4.68 1.97 3.70
CA SER A 67 -5.45 3.08 4.29
C SER A 67 -6.71 3.32 3.49
N TYR A 68 -7.78 3.82 4.13
CA TYR A 68 -8.83 4.47 3.36
C TYR A 68 -8.26 5.63 2.55
N HIS A 69 -8.82 5.84 1.37
CA HIS A 69 -8.40 6.91 0.49
C HIS A 69 -8.81 8.27 1.09
N PRO A 70 -7.95 9.29 1.11
CA PRO A 70 -8.27 10.63 1.63
C PRO A 70 -9.12 11.43 0.63
N SER A 71 -10.23 10.86 0.14
CA SER A 71 -11.21 11.58 -0.68
C SER A 71 -12.08 12.48 0.19
N GLN A 72 -12.72 13.49 -0.43
CA GLN A 72 -13.71 14.34 0.24
C GLN A 72 -14.81 13.51 0.90
N GLN A 73 -15.32 12.47 0.21
CA GLN A 73 -16.32 11.58 0.78
C GLN A 73 -15.86 10.93 2.09
N ASN A 74 -14.64 10.42 2.16
CA ASN A 74 -14.16 9.74 3.37
C ASN A 74 -13.81 10.73 4.49
N THR A 75 -13.25 11.89 4.14
CA THR A 75 -12.80 12.90 5.10
C THR A 75 -13.97 13.69 5.69
N PHE A 76 -14.96 14.10 4.88
CA PHE A 76 -16.10 14.90 5.35
C PHE A 76 -17.13 14.07 6.13
N THR A 77 -17.24 12.77 5.84
CA THR A 77 -18.13 11.86 6.60
C THR A 77 -17.47 11.30 7.87
N GLY A 78 -16.19 11.60 8.13
CA GLY A 78 -15.45 11.06 9.26
C GLY A 78 -15.04 9.59 9.11
N ARG A 79 -15.27 8.96 7.95
CA ARG A 79 -14.80 7.59 7.66
C ARG A 79 -13.27 7.48 7.69
N LEU A 80 -12.57 8.57 7.40
CA LEU A 80 -11.14 8.73 7.62
C LEU A 80 -10.90 10.08 8.29
N THR A 81 -10.30 10.07 9.48
CA THR A 81 -9.85 11.30 10.17
C THR A 81 -8.36 11.55 9.90
N PRO A 82 -7.86 12.78 10.09
CA PRO A 82 -6.43 13.08 10.02
C PRO A 82 -5.59 12.17 10.94
N GLU A 83 -6.03 11.95 12.18
CA GLU A 83 -5.31 11.14 13.19
C GLU A 83 -5.26 9.66 12.81
N MET A 84 -6.25 9.17 12.05
CA MET A 84 -6.23 7.84 11.46
C MET A 84 -5.15 7.73 10.36
N LEU A 85 -5.05 8.76 9.51
CA LEU A 85 -4.04 8.80 8.46
C LEU A 85 -2.63 8.95 9.05
N ASP A 86 -2.45 9.78 10.07
CA ASP A 86 -1.18 9.94 10.79
C ASP A 86 -0.70 8.62 11.39
N ARG A 87 -1.61 7.82 11.94
CA ARG A 87 -1.28 6.46 12.45
C ARG A 87 -0.76 5.53 11.36
N VAL A 88 -1.30 5.61 10.14
CA VAL A 88 -0.81 4.84 8.99
C VAL A 88 0.60 5.27 8.62
N PHE A 89 0.88 6.57 8.55
CA PHE A 89 2.24 7.06 8.23
C PHE A 89 3.24 6.80 9.37
N ALA A 90 2.79 6.84 10.63
CA ALA A 90 3.60 6.39 11.75
C ALA A 90 3.95 4.89 11.65
N ALA A 91 3.02 4.05 11.18
CA ALA A 91 3.31 2.64 10.90
C ALA A 91 4.31 2.47 9.76
N ALA A 92 4.15 3.23 8.66
CA ALA A 92 5.11 3.24 7.57
C ALA A 92 6.52 3.63 8.05
N ARG A 93 6.61 4.66 8.91
CA ARG A 93 7.88 5.07 9.52
C ARG A 93 8.50 3.94 10.35
N ARG A 94 7.73 3.24 11.18
CA ARG A 94 8.24 2.09 11.95
C ARG A 94 8.75 0.96 11.06
N ALA A 95 8.06 0.68 9.95
CA ALA A 95 8.44 -0.38 9.02
C ALA A 95 9.80 -0.10 8.33
N ILE A 96 10.13 1.17 8.11
CA ILE A 96 11.41 1.57 7.50
C ILE A 96 12.56 1.77 8.50
N GLY A 97 12.36 1.48 9.79
CA GLY A 97 13.36 1.70 10.84
C GLY A 97 13.68 3.16 11.10
#